data_AF-A0A2W2EB55-F1
#
_entry.id   AF-A0A2W2EB55-F1
#
_cell.length_a   1.000
_cell.length_b   1.000
_cell.length_c   1.000
_cell.angle_alpha   90.00
_cell.angle_beta   90.00
_cell.angle_gamma   90.00
#
_symmetry.space_group_name_H-M   'P 1'
#
loop_
_entity.id
_entity.type
_entity.pdbx_description
1 polymer ?
#
loop_
_entity_poly.entity_id
_entity_poly.type
_entity_poly.pdbx_seq_one_letter_code
_entity_poly.pdbx_strand_id
1 'polypeptide(L)'
;METRFIVDPGGFRDLADALTIRYDPYVGDDALRRLSDILTVRLVGRRDVDRGHTVPEAIGERHYWDAVGRLWSELVAGTFDEFVPAAGAGHADWAAGPFEQQRYRRAIPRYFSDRRELLHILRRAVDTMFGGAAADAGKPIWCEKTPFNVLCMDFLWELVPEATIVHIKRHPVAVVASHVDQPWAPPTVDGALAWLKPVYDRWLAWKATADLDTKRYVEIRAEDLAADWPGQRKALFERVGVDDFATRSTFRARSLDHRNDQFDSDTRALIERALADAIPAMGYE
;
A
#
# COMPACT_ATOMS: atom_id res chain seq x y z
N MET A 1 5.50 -8.91 4.96
CA MET A 1 5.49 -8.81 3.50
C MET A 1 4.60 -7.66 3.10
N GLU A 2 5.14 -6.73 2.32
CA GLU A 2 4.37 -5.61 1.74
C GLU A 2 3.78 -6.07 0.42
N THR A 3 2.45 -6.06 0.31
CA THR A 3 1.81 -6.51 -0.92
C THR A 3 1.61 -5.34 -1.89
N ARG A 4 1.44 -4.13 -1.36
CA ARG A 4 1.46 -2.83 -2.05
C ARG A 4 0.36 -2.59 -3.09
N PHE A 5 -0.10 -3.59 -3.82
CA PHE A 5 -1.04 -3.47 -4.93
C PHE A 5 -2.42 -2.90 -4.57
N ILE A 6 -2.79 -2.86 -3.29
CA ILE A 6 -4.07 -2.28 -2.87
C ILE A 6 -4.02 -0.75 -2.98
N VAL A 7 -2.92 -0.14 -2.54
CA VAL A 7 -2.83 1.31 -2.30
C VAL A 7 -1.73 2.02 -3.10
N ASP A 8 -0.74 1.29 -3.61
CA ASP A 8 0.33 1.89 -4.42
C ASP A 8 -0.20 2.42 -5.76
N PRO A 9 0.51 3.38 -6.38
CA PRO A 9 0.19 3.87 -7.71
C PRO A 9 0.07 2.74 -8.73
N GLY A 10 -1.01 2.75 -9.50
CA GLY A 10 -1.38 1.67 -10.43
C GLY A 10 -2.10 0.49 -9.80
N GLY A 11 -2.32 0.50 -8.48
CA GLY A 11 -3.02 -0.52 -7.72
C GLY A 11 -4.55 -0.39 -7.76
N PHE A 12 -5.21 -1.07 -6.81
CA PHE A 12 -6.67 -1.14 -6.73
C PHE A 12 -7.34 0.22 -6.53
N ARG A 13 -6.73 1.10 -5.72
CA ARG A 13 -7.24 2.47 -5.53
C ARG A 13 -7.33 3.24 -6.85
N ASP A 14 -6.25 3.26 -7.62
CA ASP A 14 -6.18 3.97 -8.90
C ASP A 14 -7.09 3.33 -9.95
N LEU A 15 -7.15 2.00 -9.97
CA LEU A 15 -8.04 1.25 -10.84
C LEU A 15 -9.50 1.57 -10.54
N ALA A 16 -9.87 1.66 -9.26
CA ALA A 16 -11.23 1.95 -8.85
C ALA A 16 -11.70 3.30 -9.43
N ASP A 17 -10.86 4.33 -9.37
CA ASP A 17 -11.17 5.65 -9.96
C ASP A 17 -11.18 5.60 -11.48
N ALA A 18 -10.21 4.90 -12.09
CA ALA A 18 -10.07 4.79 -13.55
C ALA A 18 -11.25 4.06 -14.22
N LEU A 19 -11.83 3.06 -13.55
CA LEU A 19 -12.95 2.30 -14.10
C LEU A 19 -14.33 2.82 -13.68
N THR A 20 -14.36 3.93 -12.93
CA THR A 20 -15.59 4.60 -12.46
C THR A 20 -15.61 6.07 -12.89
N ILE A 21 -15.19 6.97 -12.01
CA ILE A 21 -15.36 8.42 -12.14
C ILE A 21 -14.46 9.06 -13.21
N ARG A 22 -13.32 8.44 -13.54
CA ARG A 22 -12.39 8.91 -14.59
C ARG A 22 -12.43 8.04 -15.85
N TYR A 23 -13.50 7.29 -16.04
CA TYR A 23 -13.56 6.31 -17.11
C TYR A 23 -13.45 6.93 -18.50
N ASP A 24 -12.43 6.50 -19.22
CA ASP A 24 -12.37 6.47 -20.67
C ASP A 24 -11.56 5.21 -21.10
N PRO A 25 -11.68 4.77 -22.36
CA PRO A 25 -11.01 3.56 -22.82
C PRO A 25 -9.48 3.55 -22.62
N TYR A 26 -8.81 4.70 -22.72
CA TYR A 26 -7.36 4.81 -22.58
C TYR A 26 -6.94 4.88 -21.11
N VAL A 27 -7.64 5.64 -20.27
CA VAL A 27 -7.37 5.68 -18.82
C VAL A 27 -7.58 4.30 -18.19
N GLY A 28 -8.64 3.59 -18.59
CA GLY A 28 -8.90 2.23 -18.12
C GLY A 28 -7.87 1.21 -18.63
N ASP A 29 -7.53 1.20 -19.94
CA ASP A 29 -6.47 0.34 -20.49
C ASP A 29 -5.12 0.56 -19.79
N ASP A 30 -4.76 1.83 -19.55
CA ASP A 30 -3.53 2.18 -18.85
C ASP A 30 -3.53 1.76 -17.36
N ALA A 31 -4.66 1.92 -16.66
CA ALA A 31 -4.82 1.43 -15.29
C ALA A 31 -4.71 -0.11 -15.20
N LEU A 32 -5.35 -0.83 -16.13
CA LEU A 32 -5.24 -2.29 -16.21
C LEU A 32 -3.81 -2.74 -16.48
N ARG A 33 -3.08 -2.04 -17.37
CA ARG A 33 -1.68 -2.34 -17.67
C ARG A 33 -0.77 -2.12 -16.46
N ARG A 34 -0.93 -1.02 -15.73
CA ARG A 34 -0.20 -0.75 -14.49
C ARG A 34 -0.49 -1.81 -13.43
N LEU A 35 -1.75 -2.19 -13.25
CA LEU A 35 -2.12 -3.23 -12.31
C LEU A 35 -1.53 -4.59 -12.73
N SER A 36 -1.55 -4.90 -14.02
CA SER A 36 -0.95 -6.13 -14.56
C SER A 36 0.55 -6.19 -14.30
N ASP A 37 1.28 -5.10 -14.53
CA ASP A 37 2.71 -5.00 -14.20
C ASP A 37 2.98 -5.28 -12.71
N ILE A 38 2.16 -4.73 -11.80
CA ILE A 38 2.28 -5.01 -10.37
C ILE A 38 2.04 -6.50 -10.11
N LEU A 39 0.90 -7.04 -10.54
CA LEU A 39 0.44 -8.40 -10.18
C LEU A 39 1.22 -9.52 -10.88
N THR A 40 1.81 -9.28 -12.05
CA THR A 40 2.44 -10.34 -12.85
C THR A 40 3.95 -10.20 -12.96
N VAL A 41 4.50 -9.00 -12.75
CA VAL A 41 5.94 -8.74 -12.85
C VAL A 41 6.52 -8.40 -11.49
N ARG A 42 6.06 -7.32 -10.85
CA ARG A 42 6.70 -6.80 -9.63
C ARG A 42 6.55 -7.75 -8.45
N LEU A 43 5.33 -8.22 -8.17
CA LEU A 43 5.06 -9.08 -7.02
C LEU A 43 5.56 -10.53 -7.20
N VAL A 44 5.67 -10.96 -8.46
CA VAL A 44 6.16 -12.30 -8.83
C VAL A 44 7.68 -12.33 -8.88
N GLY A 45 8.31 -11.28 -9.42
CA GLY A 45 9.76 -11.23 -9.62
C GLY A 45 10.57 -10.74 -8.43
N ARG A 46 9.95 -10.05 -7.47
CA ARG A 46 10.65 -9.46 -6.32
C ARG A 46 10.42 -10.27 -5.05
N ARG A 47 11.51 -10.81 -4.50
CA ARG A 47 11.50 -11.41 -3.15
C ARG A 47 11.49 -10.29 -2.11
N ASP A 48 10.64 -10.46 -1.10
CA ASP A 48 10.63 -9.63 0.10
C ASP A 48 11.97 -9.77 0.83
N VAL A 49 12.61 -8.63 1.15
CA VAL A 49 13.96 -8.61 1.73
C VAL A 49 14.01 -9.30 3.09
N ASP A 50 12.94 -9.19 3.88
CA ASP A 50 12.89 -9.70 5.24
C ASP A 50 12.55 -11.19 5.29
N ARG A 51 11.68 -11.67 4.38
CA ARG A 51 11.14 -13.04 4.40
C ARG A 51 11.69 -13.95 3.31
N GLY A 52 12.36 -13.41 2.29
CA GLY A 52 12.95 -14.18 1.20
C GLY A 52 11.95 -14.80 0.23
N HIS A 53 10.66 -14.50 0.35
CA HIS A 53 9.59 -15.04 -0.51
C HIS A 53 9.03 -13.99 -1.46
N THR A 54 8.56 -14.42 -2.62
CA THR A 54 7.67 -13.59 -3.46
C THR A 54 6.27 -13.56 -2.86
N VAL A 55 5.43 -12.63 -3.32
CA VAL A 55 4.03 -12.57 -2.82
C VAL A 55 3.25 -13.85 -3.15
N PRO A 56 3.30 -14.40 -4.38
CA PRO A 56 2.66 -15.68 -4.70
C PRO A 56 3.15 -16.83 -3.81
N GLU A 57 4.46 -16.92 -3.55
CA GLU A 57 5.01 -17.98 -2.68
C GLU A 57 4.49 -17.89 -1.25
N ALA A 58 4.40 -16.67 -0.71
CA ALA A 58 3.98 -16.45 0.68
C ALA A 58 2.46 -16.59 0.90
N ILE A 59 1.65 -16.32 -0.13
CA ILE A 59 0.18 -16.47 -0.10
C ILE A 59 -0.24 -17.88 -0.51
N GLY A 60 0.57 -18.56 -1.32
CA GLY A 60 0.22 -19.80 -2.00
C GLY A 60 -0.14 -19.51 -3.47
N GLU A 61 0.62 -20.11 -4.38
CA GLU A 61 0.51 -19.81 -5.83
C GLU A 61 -0.89 -20.04 -6.38
N ARG A 62 -1.59 -21.08 -5.90
CA ARG A 62 -2.96 -21.38 -6.31
C ARG A 62 -3.89 -20.21 -6.01
N HIS A 63 -3.95 -19.76 -4.75
CA HIS A 63 -4.81 -18.64 -4.34
C HIS A 63 -4.47 -17.36 -5.09
N TYR A 64 -3.19 -17.11 -5.31
CA TYR A 64 -2.71 -15.95 -6.05
C TYR A 64 -3.20 -15.98 -7.51
N TRP A 65 -2.93 -17.06 -8.25
CA TRP A 65 -3.25 -17.15 -9.66
C TRP A 65 -4.75 -17.33 -9.94
N ASP A 66 -5.48 -17.99 -9.04
CA ASP A 66 -6.94 -18.08 -9.11
C ASP A 66 -7.56 -16.67 -8.99
N ALA A 67 -7.06 -15.85 -8.05
CA ALA A 67 -7.51 -14.47 -7.89
C ALA A 67 -7.15 -13.59 -9.10
N VAL A 68 -5.89 -13.64 -9.57
CA VAL A 68 -5.43 -12.85 -10.73
C VAL A 68 -6.18 -13.23 -12.01
N GLY A 69 -6.32 -14.53 -12.29
CA GLY A 69 -7.00 -15.01 -13.49
C GLY A 69 -8.47 -14.60 -13.53
N ARG A 70 -9.17 -14.74 -12.39
CA ARG A 70 -10.56 -14.32 -12.28
C ARG A 70 -10.71 -12.81 -12.42
N LEU A 71 -9.82 -12.03 -11.79
CA LEU A 71 -9.86 -10.57 -11.83
C LEU A 71 -9.90 -10.04 -13.27
N TRP A 72 -9.07 -10.57 -14.17
CA TRP A 72 -9.05 -10.11 -15.56
C TRP A 72 -10.37 -10.37 -16.31
N SER A 73 -10.99 -11.52 -16.09
CA SER A 73 -12.28 -11.84 -16.71
C SER A 73 -13.41 -10.91 -16.26
N GLU A 74 -13.27 -10.30 -15.08
CA GLU A 74 -14.28 -9.42 -14.50
C GLU A 74 -14.00 -7.94 -14.75
N LEU A 75 -12.78 -7.56 -15.10
CA LEU A 75 -12.41 -6.18 -15.39
C LEU A 75 -12.36 -5.86 -16.89
N VAL A 76 -12.19 -6.85 -17.75
CA VAL A 76 -11.96 -6.68 -19.19
C VAL A 76 -13.18 -7.15 -19.99
N ALA A 77 -13.78 -6.25 -20.75
CA ALA A 77 -14.93 -6.56 -21.62
C ALA A 77 -14.51 -7.28 -22.92
N GLY A 78 -13.29 -7.04 -23.36
CA GLY A 78 -12.74 -7.61 -24.58
C GLY A 78 -11.32 -7.13 -24.83
N THR A 79 -10.70 -7.63 -25.89
CA THR A 79 -9.34 -7.24 -26.29
C THR A 79 -9.24 -7.19 -27.79
N PHE A 80 -8.41 -6.31 -28.32
CA PHE A 80 -8.17 -6.19 -29.77
C PHE A 80 -6.72 -5.80 -30.04
N ASP A 81 -6.27 -6.02 -31.27
CA ASP A 81 -4.95 -5.55 -31.72
C ASP A 81 -5.12 -4.20 -32.42
N GLU A 82 -4.60 -3.15 -31.81
CA GLU A 82 -4.53 -1.83 -32.42
C GLU A 82 -3.33 -1.78 -33.36
N PHE A 83 -3.59 -1.41 -34.61
CA PHE A 83 -2.56 -1.26 -35.64
C PHE A 83 -1.97 0.14 -35.57
N VAL A 84 -0.66 0.24 -35.37
CA VAL A 84 0.06 1.50 -35.53
C VAL A 84 0.21 1.75 -37.03
N PRO A 85 -0.24 2.89 -37.57
CA PRO A 85 0.00 3.21 -38.97
C PRO A 85 1.51 3.15 -39.26
N ALA A 86 1.90 2.46 -40.33
CA ALA A 86 3.29 2.49 -40.79
C ALA A 86 3.66 3.92 -41.24
N ALA A 87 4.95 4.26 -41.22
CA ALA A 87 5.41 5.52 -41.79
C ALA A 87 4.97 5.61 -43.27
N GLY A 88 4.21 6.66 -43.62
CA GLY A 88 3.64 6.86 -44.96
C GLY A 88 2.22 6.30 -45.16
N ALA A 89 1.61 5.67 -44.16
CA ALA A 89 0.23 5.18 -44.26
C ALA A 89 -0.76 6.31 -44.62
N GLY A 90 -1.51 6.14 -45.71
CA GLY A 90 -2.45 7.15 -46.22
C GLY A 90 -1.84 8.17 -47.20
N HIS A 91 -0.53 8.15 -47.43
CA HIS A 91 0.16 9.01 -48.38
C HIS A 91 0.85 8.16 -49.46
N ALA A 92 0.18 7.99 -50.62
CA ALA A 92 0.59 7.07 -51.69
C ALA A 92 2.03 7.31 -52.22
N ASP A 93 2.55 8.53 -52.07
CA ASP A 93 3.87 8.93 -52.58
C ASP A 93 5.01 8.70 -51.59
N TRP A 94 4.72 8.21 -50.38
CA TRP A 94 5.72 8.00 -49.34
C TRP A 94 6.19 6.56 -49.34
N ALA A 95 7.51 6.34 -49.34
CA ALA A 95 8.07 5.01 -49.18
C ALA A 95 7.67 4.44 -47.81
N ALA A 96 7.24 3.17 -47.79
CA ALA A 96 7.02 2.47 -46.54
C ALA A 96 8.31 2.51 -45.71
N GLY A 97 8.21 2.97 -44.45
CA GLY A 97 9.37 3.04 -43.56
C GLY A 97 10.07 1.68 -43.37
N PRO A 98 11.34 1.65 -42.95
CA PRO A 98 12.15 0.43 -42.91
C PRO A 98 11.81 -0.53 -41.76
N PHE A 99 10.79 -0.22 -40.95
CA PHE A 99 10.43 -0.97 -39.74
C PHE A 99 9.09 -1.69 -39.92
N GLU A 100 8.98 -2.88 -39.33
CA GLU A 100 7.73 -3.64 -39.29
C GLU A 100 6.61 -2.82 -38.61
N GLN A 101 5.39 -2.98 -39.13
CA GLN A 101 4.23 -2.31 -38.59
C GLN A 101 3.95 -2.80 -37.16
N GLN A 102 3.98 -1.89 -36.20
CA GLN A 102 3.76 -2.22 -34.80
C GLN A 102 2.28 -2.50 -34.53
N ARG A 103 2.02 -3.43 -33.60
CA ARG A 103 0.68 -3.74 -33.07
C ARG A 103 0.71 -3.65 -31.56
N TYR A 104 -0.31 -3.01 -30.98
CA TYR A 104 -0.51 -2.97 -29.54
C TYR A 104 -1.72 -3.80 -29.17
N ARG A 105 -1.55 -4.79 -28.27
CA ARG A 105 -2.68 -5.49 -27.68
C ARG A 105 -3.38 -4.55 -26.69
N ARG A 106 -4.63 -4.19 -26.96
CA ARG A 106 -5.45 -3.33 -26.13
C ARG A 106 -6.46 -4.13 -25.32
N ALA A 107 -6.66 -3.74 -24.07
CA ALA A 107 -7.80 -4.18 -23.28
C ALA A 107 -8.94 -3.16 -23.41
N ILE A 108 -10.17 -3.66 -23.55
CA ILE A 108 -11.38 -2.84 -23.42
C ILE A 108 -11.79 -2.92 -21.95
N PRO A 109 -11.52 -1.89 -21.14
CA PRO A 109 -11.91 -1.89 -19.74
C PRO A 109 -13.43 -1.93 -19.60
N ARG A 110 -13.95 -2.64 -18.60
CA ARG A 110 -15.36 -2.48 -18.19
C ARG A 110 -15.52 -1.14 -17.47
N TYR A 111 -16.57 -0.41 -17.84
CA TYR A 111 -17.06 0.73 -17.07
C TYR A 111 -17.98 0.24 -15.95
N PHE A 112 -17.80 0.77 -14.74
CA PHE A 112 -18.67 0.52 -13.60
C PHE A 112 -19.38 1.81 -13.21
N SER A 113 -20.68 1.89 -13.50
CA SER A 113 -21.52 3.02 -13.08
C SER A 113 -21.78 3.02 -11.56
N ASP A 114 -21.76 1.85 -10.94
CA ASP A 114 -21.76 1.68 -9.48
C ASP A 114 -20.39 1.18 -9.00
N ARG A 115 -19.65 2.07 -8.31
CA ARG A 115 -18.34 1.75 -7.74
C ARG A 115 -18.37 0.56 -6.79
N ARG A 116 -19.52 0.28 -6.14
CA ARG A 116 -19.67 -0.85 -5.21
C ARG A 116 -19.55 -2.20 -5.92
N GLU A 117 -19.97 -2.30 -7.18
CA GLU A 117 -19.79 -3.52 -7.97
C GLU A 117 -18.29 -3.80 -8.17
N LEU A 118 -17.52 -2.76 -8.54
CA LEU A 118 -16.08 -2.88 -8.71
C LEU A 118 -15.38 -3.23 -7.40
N LEU A 119 -15.72 -2.55 -6.30
CA LEU A 119 -15.15 -2.85 -4.98
C LEU A 119 -15.43 -4.30 -4.55
N HIS A 120 -16.60 -4.85 -4.87
CA HIS A 120 -16.90 -6.25 -4.60
C HIS A 120 -15.98 -7.21 -5.39
N ILE A 121 -15.68 -6.89 -6.66
CA ILE A 121 -14.71 -7.65 -7.47
C ILE A 121 -13.31 -7.57 -6.86
N LEU A 122 -12.85 -6.36 -6.54
CA LEU A 122 -11.53 -6.13 -5.94
C LEU A 122 -11.41 -6.82 -4.58
N ARG A 123 -12.44 -6.72 -3.74
CA ARG A 123 -12.48 -7.35 -2.43
C ARG A 123 -12.38 -8.87 -2.54
N ARG A 124 -13.10 -9.46 -3.49
CA ARG A 124 -13.07 -10.90 -3.71
C ARG A 124 -11.69 -11.40 -4.16
N ALA A 125 -10.93 -10.60 -4.90
CA ALA A 125 -9.53 -10.92 -5.18
C ALA A 125 -8.68 -10.92 -3.90
N VAL A 126 -8.82 -9.92 -3.04
CA VAL A 126 -8.16 -9.84 -1.72
C VAL A 126 -8.52 -11.04 -0.84
N ASP A 127 -9.81 -11.41 -0.76
CA ASP A 127 -10.26 -12.55 0.05
C ASP A 127 -9.76 -13.89 -0.52
N THR A 128 -9.75 -14.05 -1.84
CA THR A 128 -9.21 -15.26 -2.47
C THR A 128 -7.73 -15.41 -2.15
N MET A 129 -6.96 -14.33 -2.27
CA MET A 129 -5.53 -14.32 -1.93
C MET A 129 -5.31 -14.53 -0.42
N PHE A 130 -5.61 -13.52 0.40
CA PHE A 130 -5.22 -13.51 1.81
C PHE A 130 -6.12 -14.37 2.69
N GLY A 131 -7.42 -14.41 2.39
CA GLY A 131 -8.36 -15.29 3.08
C GLY A 131 -8.06 -16.76 2.81
N GLY A 132 -7.74 -17.12 1.56
CA GLY A 132 -7.27 -18.46 1.20
C GLY A 132 -6.01 -18.86 1.96
N ALA A 133 -4.99 -17.98 1.98
CA ALA A 133 -3.76 -18.21 2.73
C ALA A 133 -3.99 -18.34 4.24
N ALA A 134 -4.87 -17.52 4.82
CA ALA A 134 -5.22 -17.60 6.24
C ALA A 134 -5.94 -18.92 6.55
N ALA A 135 -6.89 -19.33 5.70
CA ALA A 135 -7.62 -20.59 5.85
C ALA A 135 -6.68 -21.81 5.81
N ASP A 136 -5.75 -21.85 4.85
CA ASP A 136 -4.74 -22.91 4.76
C ASP A 136 -3.84 -22.96 6.02
N ALA A 137 -3.55 -21.80 6.60
CA ALA A 137 -2.80 -21.69 7.85
C ALA A 137 -3.65 -21.93 9.13
N GLY A 138 -4.94 -22.27 8.98
CA GLY A 138 -5.87 -22.43 10.11
C GLY A 138 -6.06 -21.14 10.93
N LYS A 139 -5.93 -19.97 10.28
CA LYS A 139 -6.08 -18.65 10.90
C LYS A 139 -7.42 -18.02 10.47
N PRO A 140 -8.19 -17.45 11.41
CA PRO A 140 -9.48 -16.85 11.08
C PRO A 140 -9.36 -15.49 10.38
N ILE A 141 -8.18 -14.87 10.46
CA ILE A 141 -7.94 -13.48 10.04
C ILE A 141 -6.59 -13.40 9.34
N TRP A 142 -6.52 -12.61 8.28
CA TRP A 142 -5.29 -12.23 7.62
C TRP A 142 -4.88 -10.79 8.00
N CYS A 143 -3.60 -10.49 7.86
CA CYS A 143 -3.06 -9.15 8.10
C CYS A 143 -2.15 -8.76 6.94
N GLU A 144 -2.40 -7.59 6.38
CA GLU A 144 -1.54 -6.95 5.39
C GLU A 144 -0.85 -5.77 6.07
N LYS A 145 0.44 -5.59 5.79
CA LYS A 145 1.24 -4.52 6.36
C LYS A 145 1.96 -3.79 5.24
N THR A 146 1.43 -2.63 4.88
CA THR A 146 2.08 -1.63 4.03
C THR A 146 2.08 -0.28 4.76
N PRO A 147 3.23 0.37 5.02
CA PRO A 147 3.30 1.59 5.83
C PRO A 147 2.38 2.72 5.33
N PHE A 148 2.29 2.90 4.01
CA PHE A 148 1.48 3.97 3.41
C PHE A 148 -0.03 3.69 3.36
N ASN A 149 -0.51 2.57 3.92
CA ASN A 149 -1.94 2.33 4.14
C ASN A 149 -2.60 3.47 4.93
N VAL A 150 -1.85 4.11 5.84
CA VAL A 150 -2.34 5.24 6.64
C VAL A 150 -2.75 6.45 5.78
N LEU A 151 -2.26 6.57 4.55
CA LEU A 151 -2.65 7.65 3.62
C LEU A 151 -3.86 7.30 2.75
N CYS A 152 -4.36 6.07 2.88
CA CYS A 152 -5.38 5.48 2.02
C CYS A 152 -6.50 4.80 2.83
N MET A 153 -6.65 5.14 4.11
CA MET A 153 -7.55 4.44 5.04
C MET A 153 -9.01 4.46 4.60
N ASP A 154 -9.49 5.56 4.03
CA ASP A 154 -10.87 5.66 3.52
C ASP A 154 -11.14 4.62 2.41
N PHE A 155 -10.18 4.45 1.48
CA PHE A 155 -10.27 3.42 0.45
C PHE A 155 -10.17 2.01 1.05
N LEU A 156 -9.35 1.81 2.07
CA LEU A 156 -9.24 0.51 2.75
C LEU A 156 -10.55 0.12 3.43
N TRP A 157 -11.25 1.04 4.09
CA TRP A 157 -12.59 0.78 4.65
C TRP A 157 -13.69 0.76 3.59
N GLU A 158 -13.51 1.41 2.46
CA GLU A 158 -14.41 1.25 1.31
C GLU A 158 -14.30 -0.18 0.72
N LEU A 159 -13.08 -0.72 0.64
CA LEU A 159 -12.80 -2.07 0.13
C LEU A 159 -13.10 -3.17 1.16
N VAL A 160 -12.74 -2.94 2.42
CA VAL A 160 -12.87 -3.86 3.56
C VAL A 160 -13.53 -3.11 4.72
N PRO A 161 -14.86 -2.94 4.72
CA PRO A 161 -15.55 -2.17 5.76
C PRO A 161 -15.28 -2.67 7.17
N GLU A 162 -15.08 -3.97 7.33
CA GLU A 162 -14.75 -4.65 8.58
C GLU A 162 -13.29 -4.50 9.05
N ALA A 163 -12.39 -3.92 8.24
CA ALA A 163 -10.98 -3.81 8.58
C ALA A 163 -10.74 -2.99 9.86
N THR A 164 -9.84 -3.49 10.70
CA THR A 164 -9.21 -2.70 11.77
C THR A 164 -7.86 -2.21 11.29
N ILE A 165 -7.65 -0.90 11.29
CA ILE A 165 -6.37 -0.30 10.91
C ILE A 165 -5.58 -0.01 12.18
N VAL A 166 -4.46 -0.71 12.33
CA VAL A 166 -3.51 -0.50 13.43
C VAL A 166 -2.39 0.42 12.96
N HIS A 167 -2.37 1.64 13.46
CA HIS A 167 -1.31 2.62 13.22
C HIS A 167 -0.27 2.56 14.34
N ILE A 168 0.88 1.97 14.03
CA ILE A 168 2.04 1.96 14.92
C ILE A 168 2.78 3.30 14.77
N LYS A 169 2.80 4.05 15.86
CA LYS A 169 3.44 5.35 15.99
C LYS A 169 4.83 5.22 16.61
N ARG A 170 5.70 6.16 16.30
CA ARG A 170 7.01 6.31 16.93
C ARG A 170 7.31 7.80 17.02
N HIS A 171 8.12 8.22 17.99
CA HIS A 171 8.51 9.61 18.14
C HIS A 171 9.07 10.17 16.80
N PRO A 172 8.51 11.26 16.23
CA PRO A 172 8.91 11.71 14.89
C PRO A 172 10.40 12.01 14.72
N VAL A 173 11.07 12.55 15.74
CA VAL A 173 12.55 12.72 15.74
C VAL A 173 13.27 11.38 15.56
N ALA A 174 12.85 10.32 16.26
CA ALA A 174 13.43 8.99 16.12
C ALA A 174 13.13 8.36 14.74
N VAL A 175 12.02 8.74 14.10
CA VAL A 175 11.70 8.34 12.72
C VAL A 175 12.63 9.03 11.72
N VAL A 176 12.94 10.32 11.90
CA VAL A 176 13.92 11.06 11.08
C VAL A 176 15.30 10.41 11.21
N ALA A 177 15.75 10.18 12.45
CA ALA A 177 17.00 9.47 12.74
C ALA A 177 17.05 8.09 12.07
N SER A 178 15.92 7.37 12.11
CA SER A 178 15.81 6.08 11.43
C SER A 178 15.85 6.19 9.91
N HIS A 179 15.34 7.26 9.29
CA HIS A 179 15.41 7.42 7.84
C HIS A 179 16.83 7.74 7.38
N VAL A 180 17.54 8.61 8.09
CA VAL A 180 18.93 8.98 7.78
C VAL A 180 19.85 7.75 7.71
N ASP A 181 19.62 6.74 8.54
CA ASP A 181 20.41 5.50 8.58
C ASP A 181 20.02 4.46 7.51
N GLN A 182 18.92 4.65 6.78
CA GLN A 182 18.41 3.64 5.85
C GLN A 182 18.92 3.86 4.43
N PRO A 183 19.46 2.83 3.76
CA PRO A 183 20.03 2.97 2.42
C PRO A 183 19.00 3.30 1.34
N TRP A 184 17.71 3.11 1.62
CA TRP A 184 16.60 3.43 0.71
C TRP A 184 15.99 4.82 0.94
N ALA A 185 16.46 5.56 1.95
CA ALA A 185 15.95 6.88 2.31
C ALA A 185 17.03 7.96 2.12
N PRO A 186 16.65 9.26 2.10
CA PRO A 186 17.63 10.34 2.06
C PRO A 186 18.57 10.30 3.29
N PRO A 187 19.90 10.36 3.10
CA PRO A 187 20.88 10.20 4.18
C PRO A 187 21.16 11.50 4.95
N THR A 188 20.30 12.51 4.81
CA THR A 188 20.44 13.82 5.48
C THR A 188 19.16 14.17 6.21
N VAL A 189 19.28 14.95 7.30
CA VAL A 189 18.12 15.42 8.07
C VAL A 189 17.15 16.20 7.18
N ASP A 190 17.64 17.13 6.37
CA ASP A 190 16.81 17.91 5.44
C ASP A 190 16.08 17.02 4.43
N GLY A 191 16.77 16.01 3.87
CA GLY A 191 16.16 15.06 2.95
C GLY A 191 15.10 14.20 3.62
N ALA A 192 15.38 13.71 4.83
CA ALA A 192 14.43 12.93 5.62
C ALA A 192 13.19 13.76 6.00
N LEU A 193 13.37 15.04 6.37
CA LEU A 193 12.28 15.98 6.64
C LEU A 193 11.46 16.29 5.38
N ALA A 194 12.11 16.52 4.24
CA ALA A 194 11.45 16.75 2.96
C ALA A 194 10.57 15.55 2.55
N TRP A 195 10.95 14.33 2.95
CA TRP A 195 10.15 13.13 2.75
C TRP A 195 9.02 12.98 3.78
N LEU A 196 9.34 13.10 5.07
CA LEU A 196 8.43 12.75 6.16
C LEU A 196 7.37 13.82 6.43
N LYS A 197 7.73 15.10 6.34
CA LYS A 197 6.81 16.20 6.66
C LYS A 197 5.55 16.15 5.79
N PRO A 198 5.61 15.97 4.46
CA PRO A 198 4.39 15.83 3.64
C PRO A 198 3.51 14.65 4.03
N VAL A 199 4.10 13.53 4.51
CA VAL A 199 3.36 12.36 4.98
C VAL A 199 2.59 12.70 6.25
N TYR A 200 3.24 13.36 7.23
CA TYR A 200 2.58 13.82 8.44
C TYR A 200 1.51 14.87 8.14
N ASP A 201 1.82 15.89 7.34
CA ASP A 201 0.87 16.94 6.95
C ASP A 201 -0.39 16.32 6.31
N ARG A 202 -0.22 15.33 5.41
CA ARG A 202 -1.34 14.64 4.77
C ARG A 202 -2.19 13.85 5.76
N TRP A 203 -1.54 13.14 6.69
CA TRP A 203 -2.23 12.38 7.74
C TRP A 203 -2.97 13.29 8.71
N LEU A 204 -2.37 14.42 9.12
CA LEU A 204 -3.00 15.43 9.96
C LEU A 204 -4.23 16.03 9.30
N ALA A 205 -4.12 16.41 8.02
CA ALA A 205 -5.23 16.94 7.24
C ALA A 205 -6.39 15.93 7.11
N TRP A 206 -6.07 14.65 6.97
CA TRP A 206 -7.09 13.58 7.01
C TRP A 206 -7.70 13.46 8.41
N LYS A 207 -6.88 13.37 9.47
CA LYS A 207 -7.34 13.20 10.85
C LYS A 207 -8.24 14.35 11.32
N ALA A 208 -8.03 15.55 10.81
CA ALA A 208 -8.86 16.73 11.09
C ALA A 208 -10.28 16.64 10.52
N THR A 209 -10.51 15.80 9.52
CA THR A 209 -11.82 15.67 8.84
C THR A 209 -12.42 14.26 8.94
N ALA A 210 -11.64 13.27 9.35
CA ALA A 210 -12.08 11.90 9.54
C ALA A 210 -13.01 11.78 10.75
N ASP A 211 -14.19 11.20 10.53
CA ASP A 211 -15.03 10.69 11.62
C ASP A 211 -14.41 9.40 12.16
N LEU A 212 -13.64 9.50 13.25
CA LEU A 212 -12.98 8.35 13.86
C LEU A 212 -13.91 7.53 14.75
N ASP A 213 -15.05 8.08 15.18
CA ASP A 213 -15.99 7.40 16.08
C ASP A 213 -16.67 6.21 15.39
N THR A 214 -16.81 6.27 14.06
CA THR A 214 -17.39 5.19 13.25
C THR A 214 -16.35 4.25 12.64
N LYS A 215 -15.06 4.44 12.94
CA LYS A 215 -13.96 3.70 12.30
C LYS A 215 -13.21 2.82 13.29
N ARG A 216 -12.84 1.61 12.85
CA ARG A 216 -11.94 0.72 13.59
C ARG A 216 -10.49 1.17 13.39
N TYR A 217 -10.10 2.22 14.09
CA TYR A 217 -8.76 2.79 14.03
C TYR A 217 -8.07 2.70 15.40
N VAL A 218 -6.94 2.02 15.45
CA VAL A 218 -6.18 1.80 16.69
C VAL A 218 -4.79 2.41 16.55
N GLU A 219 -4.47 3.37 17.40
CA GLU A 219 -3.13 3.92 17.51
C GLU A 219 -2.37 3.24 18.67
N ILE A 220 -1.10 2.93 18.44
CA ILE A 220 -0.21 2.35 19.46
C ILE A 220 1.21 2.86 19.28
N ARG A 221 1.92 3.19 20.36
CA ARG A 221 3.32 3.62 20.29
C ARG A 221 4.23 2.39 20.28
N ALA A 222 5.23 2.42 19.42
CA ALA A 222 6.27 1.40 19.38
C ALA A 222 7.04 1.35 20.71
N GLU A 223 7.20 2.50 21.37
CA GLU A 223 7.84 2.65 22.67
C GLU A 223 7.04 1.92 23.78
N ASP A 224 5.71 2.06 23.80
CA ASP A 224 4.84 1.36 24.75
C ASP A 224 4.95 -0.17 24.55
N LEU A 225 4.89 -0.62 23.29
CA LEU A 225 5.07 -2.04 22.93
C LEU A 225 6.43 -2.60 23.38
N ALA A 226 7.48 -1.77 23.37
CA ALA A 226 8.80 -2.18 23.82
C ALA A 226 8.93 -2.19 25.35
N ALA A 227 8.24 -1.28 26.05
CA ALA A 227 8.24 -1.19 27.50
C ALA A 227 7.48 -2.33 28.17
N ASP A 228 6.31 -2.72 27.63
CA ASP A 228 5.50 -3.83 28.13
C ASP A 228 4.90 -4.65 26.98
N TRP A 229 5.72 -5.49 26.35
CA TRP A 229 5.25 -6.32 25.26
C TRP A 229 4.07 -7.24 25.63
N PRO A 230 4.12 -8.03 26.72
CA PRO A 230 3.02 -8.93 27.05
C PRO A 230 1.70 -8.20 27.28
N GLY A 231 1.70 -7.10 28.04
CA GLY A 231 0.50 -6.33 28.35
C GLY A 231 -0.04 -5.56 27.15
N GLN A 232 0.83 -4.83 26.45
CA GLN A 232 0.42 -4.02 25.28
C GLN A 232 -0.06 -4.89 24.11
N ARG A 233 0.57 -6.06 23.88
CA ARG A 233 0.10 -7.04 22.89
C ARG A 233 -1.31 -7.53 23.24
N LYS A 234 -1.53 -7.95 24.49
CA LYS A 234 -2.85 -8.42 24.94
C LYS A 234 -3.92 -7.34 24.76
N ALA A 235 -3.63 -6.10 25.18
CA ALA A 235 -4.54 -4.96 25.02
C ALA A 235 -4.80 -4.59 23.55
N LEU A 236 -3.80 -4.73 22.67
CA LEU A 236 -4.00 -4.54 21.23
C LEU A 236 -4.94 -5.61 20.64
N PHE A 237 -4.72 -6.88 20.97
CA PHE A 237 -5.53 -7.98 20.48
C PHE A 237 -6.99 -7.85 20.94
N GLU A 238 -7.21 -7.46 22.19
CA GLU A 238 -8.54 -7.14 22.72
C GLU A 238 -9.22 -6.00 21.94
N ARG A 239 -8.50 -4.89 21.68
CA ARG A 239 -9.02 -3.76 20.87
C ARG A 239 -9.34 -4.16 19.42
N VAL A 240 -8.59 -5.10 18.85
CA VAL A 240 -8.82 -5.61 17.49
C VAL A 240 -9.94 -6.67 17.48
N GLY A 241 -10.33 -7.22 18.62
CA GLY A 241 -11.37 -8.23 18.76
C GLY A 241 -10.91 -9.65 18.41
N VAL A 242 -9.66 -9.98 18.72
CA VAL A 242 -9.04 -11.27 18.38
C VAL A 242 -8.36 -11.94 19.57
N ASP A 243 -8.28 -13.27 19.55
CA ASP A 243 -7.65 -14.04 20.61
C ASP A 243 -6.15 -13.76 20.70
N ASP A 244 -5.69 -13.47 21.91
CA ASP A 244 -4.30 -13.18 22.20
C ASP A 244 -3.38 -14.36 21.79
N PHE A 245 -2.31 -14.07 21.04
CA PHE A 245 -1.36 -15.09 20.57
C PHE A 245 0.06 -14.78 21.02
N ALA A 246 0.58 -15.56 21.97
CA ALA A 246 1.87 -15.33 22.63
C ALA A 246 3.02 -15.39 21.61
N THR A 247 3.66 -14.25 21.39
CA THR A 247 4.80 -14.11 20.50
C THR A 247 5.97 -13.49 21.24
N ARG A 248 7.19 -13.80 20.79
CA ARG A 248 8.39 -13.15 21.28
C ARG A 248 8.40 -11.68 20.82
N SER A 249 8.72 -10.76 21.73
CA SER A 249 8.90 -9.36 21.34
C SER A 249 10.05 -9.21 20.34
N THR A 250 9.77 -8.58 19.21
CA THR A 250 10.78 -8.03 18.30
C THR A 250 11.02 -6.53 18.55
N PHE A 251 10.18 -5.88 19.37
CA PHE A 251 10.35 -4.49 19.80
C PHE A 251 11.35 -4.45 20.95
N ARG A 252 12.60 -4.08 20.64
CA ARG A 252 13.65 -3.92 21.64
C ARG A 252 13.72 -2.44 22.02
N ALA A 253 13.48 -2.11 23.29
CA ALA A 253 13.55 -0.73 23.81
C ALA A 253 14.85 -0.03 23.40
N ARG A 254 16.00 -0.71 23.57
CA ARG A 254 17.31 -0.21 23.11
C ARG A 254 17.40 0.19 21.63
N SER A 255 16.63 -0.45 20.75
CA SER A 255 16.59 -0.13 19.31
C SER A 255 15.67 1.05 19.01
N LEU A 256 14.79 1.38 19.95
CA LEU A 256 13.92 2.55 19.90
C LEU A 256 14.56 3.78 20.56
N ASP A 257 15.12 3.61 21.77
CA ASP A 257 15.65 4.65 22.63
C ASP A 257 17.00 5.22 22.16
N HIS A 258 17.86 4.39 21.54
CA HIS A 258 19.18 4.81 21.03
C HIS A 258 19.09 5.94 19.98
N ARG A 259 17.90 6.23 19.45
CA ARG A 259 17.69 7.30 18.47
C ARG A 259 17.42 8.67 19.08
N ASN A 260 17.18 8.76 20.39
CA ASN A 260 16.90 10.03 21.06
C ASN A 260 18.14 10.93 21.14
N ASP A 261 19.33 10.33 21.19
CA ASP A 261 20.61 11.03 21.32
C ASP A 261 21.44 10.98 20.01
N GLN A 262 20.81 10.61 18.89
CA GLN A 262 21.49 10.48 17.60
C GLN A 262 21.82 11.84 16.95
N PHE A 263 21.18 12.90 17.42
CA PHE A 263 21.38 14.27 16.94
C PHE A 263 21.87 15.16 18.08
N ASP A 264 22.76 16.10 17.76
CA ASP A 264 23.08 17.19 18.69
C ASP A 264 21.85 18.05 18.99
N SER A 265 21.97 18.91 20.02
CA SER A 265 20.87 19.76 20.50
C SER A 265 20.28 20.66 19.42
N ASP A 266 21.12 21.20 18.55
CA ASP A 266 20.70 22.18 17.53
C ASP A 266 19.94 21.49 16.39
N THR A 267 20.45 20.34 15.95
CA THR A 267 19.83 19.48 14.95
C THR A 267 18.51 18.93 15.46
N ARG A 268 18.46 18.47 16.72
CA ARG A 268 17.21 18.00 17.34
C ARG A 268 16.18 19.13 17.40
N ALA A 269 16.56 20.31 17.87
CA ALA A 269 15.66 21.46 17.94
C ALA A 269 15.16 21.89 16.55
N LEU A 270 15.98 21.75 15.50
CA LEU A 270 15.56 21.98 14.11
C LEU A 270 14.46 20.99 13.69
N ILE A 271 14.64 19.70 13.97
CA ILE A 271 13.65 18.66 13.64
C ILE A 271 12.35 18.87 14.42
N GLU A 272 12.44 19.16 15.71
CA GLU A 272 11.28 19.43 16.56
C GLU A 272 10.48 20.63 16.07
N ARG A 273 11.16 21.73 15.68
CA ARG A 273 10.49 22.88 15.04
C ARG A 273 9.83 22.51 13.72
N ALA A 274 10.50 21.71 12.87
CA ALA A 274 9.97 21.31 11.57
C ALA A 274 8.73 20.39 11.68
N LEU A 275 8.62 19.64 12.78
CA LEU A 275 7.57 18.66 13.05
C LEU A 275 6.69 19.04 14.24
N ALA A 276 6.63 20.33 14.58
CA ALA A 276 5.96 20.84 15.78
C ALA A 276 4.48 20.46 15.89
N ASP A 277 3.77 20.33 14.75
CA ASP A 277 2.37 19.89 14.73
C ASP A 277 2.24 18.35 14.77
N ALA A 278 3.22 17.64 14.21
CA ALA A 278 3.17 16.18 14.08
C ALA A 278 3.51 15.46 15.40
N ILE A 279 4.47 15.96 16.17
CA ILE A 279 4.89 15.41 17.46
C ILE A 279 3.72 15.27 18.44
N PRO A 280 2.99 16.34 18.80
CA PRO A 280 1.85 16.25 19.71
C PRO A 280 0.70 15.44 19.13
N ALA A 281 0.42 15.53 17.82
CA ALA A 281 -0.63 14.74 17.19
C ALA A 281 -0.34 13.22 17.18
N MET A 282 0.95 12.85 17.17
CA MET A 282 1.41 11.46 17.35
C MET A 282 1.40 11.04 18.83
N GLY A 283 1.15 11.97 19.75
CA GLY A 283 1.01 11.76 21.19
C GLY A 283 2.28 12.04 22.00
N TYR A 284 3.31 12.62 21.40
CA TYR A 284 4.58 12.89 22.08
C TYR A 284 4.61 14.34 22.59
N GLU A 285 5.38 14.57 23.66
CA GLU A 285 5.66 15.90 24.22
C GLU A 285 6.92 16.51 23.59
#